data_AF-A0A6N9J6M3-F1
#
_entry.id   AF-A0A6N9J6M3-F1
#
_cell.length_a   1.000
_cell.length_b   1.000
_cell.length_c   1.000
_cell.angle_alpha   90.00
_cell.angle_beta   90.00
_cell.angle_gamma   90.00
#
_symmetry.space_group_name_H-M   'P 1'
#
loop_
_entity.id
_entity.type
_entity.pdbx_description
1 polymer ?
#
loop_
_entity_poly.entity_id
_entity_poly.type
_entity_poly.pdbx_seq_one_letter_code
_entity_poly.pdbx_strand_id
1 'polypeptide(L)'
;MKSYSYELPEQGMYLSLIRENLLKIGEEWREIADYMLQGHVEYKPLRSNPMRSGAQFIYQRARLNLTLYFPEKVFNRFMEWMDSEKVEVLKAVAQSSLSKRSGYDIYEFKIHGIIQD
;
A
#
# COMPACT_ATOMS: atom_id res chain seq x y z
N MET A 1 22.55 -12.66 -6.21
CA MET A 1 22.04 -11.32 -6.59
C MET A 1 20.52 -11.35 -6.44
N LYS A 2 19.92 -10.55 -5.57
CA LYS A 2 18.45 -10.48 -5.47
C LYS A 2 17.95 -9.63 -6.64
N SER A 3 17.27 -10.26 -7.60
CA SER A 3 16.59 -9.54 -8.68
C SER A 3 15.24 -9.04 -8.15
N TYR A 4 14.94 -7.76 -8.36
CA TYR A 4 13.63 -7.17 -8.10
C TYR A 4 12.83 -7.13 -9.39
N SER A 5 11.55 -7.49 -9.34
CA SER A 5 10.69 -7.51 -10.53
C SER A 5 10.11 -6.13 -10.85
N TYR A 6 10.02 -5.22 -9.87
CA TYR A 6 9.30 -3.94 -10.02
C TYR A 6 7.84 -4.11 -10.51
N GLU A 7 7.27 -5.29 -10.27
CA GLU A 7 5.88 -5.62 -10.52
C GLU A 7 5.04 -5.22 -9.31
N LEU A 8 3.89 -4.63 -9.60
CA LEU A 8 2.88 -4.28 -8.62
C LEU A 8 1.68 -5.22 -8.78
N PRO A 9 1.08 -5.68 -7.67
CA PRO A 9 -0.09 -6.52 -7.73
C PRO A 9 -1.29 -5.78 -8.34
N GLU A 10 -2.16 -6.54 -9.01
CA GLU A 10 -3.49 -6.07 -9.41
C GLU A 10 -4.24 -5.52 -8.18
N GLN A 11 -5.03 -4.45 -8.36
CA GLN A 11 -5.60 -3.70 -7.24
C GLN A 11 -6.52 -4.55 -6.34
N GLY A 12 -7.39 -5.38 -6.91
CA GLY A 12 -8.30 -6.23 -6.15
C GLY A 12 -7.54 -7.30 -5.36
N MET A 13 -6.52 -7.91 -5.98
CA MET A 13 -5.59 -8.81 -5.30
C MET A 13 -4.86 -8.13 -4.14
N TYR A 14 -4.37 -6.91 -4.35
CA TYR A 14 -3.64 -6.18 -3.33
C TYR A 14 -4.50 -5.79 -2.14
N LEU A 15 -5.70 -5.27 -2.38
CA LEU A 15 -6.68 -4.94 -1.33
C LEU A 15 -7.12 -6.18 -0.56
N SER A 16 -7.26 -7.32 -1.24
CA SER A 16 -7.54 -8.62 -0.59
C SER A 16 -6.41 -9.04 0.35
N LEU A 17 -5.15 -8.89 -0.07
CA LEU A 17 -3.99 -9.18 0.79
C LEU A 17 -3.89 -8.22 1.98
N ILE A 18 -4.19 -6.93 1.79
CA ILE A 18 -4.27 -5.96 2.90
C ILE A 18 -5.35 -6.39 3.89
N ARG A 19 -6.56 -6.73 3.41
CA ARG A 19 -7.64 -7.25 4.24
C ARG A 19 -7.20 -8.46 5.06
N GLU A 20 -6.63 -9.47 4.42
CA GLU A 20 -6.16 -10.68 5.11
C GLU A 20 -5.11 -10.37 6.18
N ASN A 21 -4.20 -9.44 5.91
CA ASN A 21 -3.15 -9.08 6.85
C ASN A 21 -3.68 -8.21 8.01
N LEU A 22 -4.67 -7.35 7.77
CA LEU A 22 -5.38 -6.62 8.82
C LEU A 22 -6.11 -7.57 9.77
N LEU A 23 -6.82 -8.57 9.22
CA LEU A 23 -7.54 -9.56 10.04
C LEU A 23 -6.59 -10.42 10.91
N LYS A 24 -5.31 -10.54 10.54
CA LYS A 24 -4.29 -11.23 11.35
C LYS A 24 -3.76 -10.38 12.50
N ILE A 25 -3.91 -9.06 12.46
CA ILE A 25 -3.45 -8.16 13.52
C ILE A 25 -4.38 -8.25 14.73
N GLY A 26 -5.69 -8.13 14.49
CA GLY A 26 -6.69 -8.22 15.56
C GLY A 26 -8.09 -7.85 15.11
N GLU A 27 -9.08 -8.24 15.91
CA GLU A 27 -10.52 -8.00 15.62
C GLU A 27 -10.89 -6.50 15.54
N GLU A 28 -10.13 -5.62 16.19
CA GLU A 28 -10.33 -4.16 16.11
C GLU A 28 -10.19 -3.61 14.67
N TRP A 29 -9.45 -4.31 13.80
CA TRP A 29 -9.26 -3.93 12.40
C TRP A 29 -10.34 -4.48 11.47
N ARG A 30 -11.25 -5.30 11.97
CA ARG A 30 -12.20 -6.06 11.16
C ARG A 30 -13.09 -5.18 10.29
N GLU A 31 -13.62 -4.10 10.86
CA GLU A 31 -14.46 -3.17 10.12
C GLU A 31 -13.69 -2.55 8.94
N ILE A 32 -12.48 -2.05 9.18
CA ILE A 32 -11.61 -1.48 8.14
C ILE A 32 -11.22 -2.53 7.10
N ALA A 33 -10.93 -3.76 7.54
CA ALA A 33 -10.59 -4.87 6.67
C ALA A 33 -11.74 -5.22 5.72
N ASP A 34 -12.99 -5.20 6.18
CA ASP A 34 -14.16 -5.46 5.35
C ASP A 34 -14.41 -4.34 4.32
N TYR A 35 -14.07 -3.09 4.65
CA TYR A 35 -14.12 -1.98 3.70
C TYR A 35 -13.03 -2.02 2.61
N MET A 36 -11.91 -2.73 2.81
CA MET A 36 -10.80 -2.77 1.84
C MET A 36 -11.25 -3.15 0.43
N LEU A 37 -12.20 -4.09 0.31
CA LEU A 37 -12.66 -4.59 -1.00
C LEU A 37 -13.50 -3.56 -1.78
N GLN A 38 -13.91 -2.45 -1.15
CA GLN A 38 -14.60 -1.34 -1.79
C GLN A 38 -13.63 -0.26 -2.29
N GLY A 39 -12.33 -0.44 -2.04
CA GLY A 39 -11.31 0.54 -2.37
C GLY A 39 -10.81 0.44 -3.80
N HIS A 40 -10.08 1.47 -4.22
CA HIS A 40 -9.28 1.49 -5.43
C HIS A 40 -7.83 1.85 -5.08
N VAL A 41 -6.89 1.33 -5.86
CA VAL A 41 -5.46 1.53 -5.59
C VAL A 41 -4.84 2.32 -6.72
N GLU A 42 -4.17 3.41 -6.37
CA GLU A 42 -3.27 4.12 -7.28
C GLU A 42 -1.82 3.91 -6.84
N TYR A 43 -1.03 3.39 -7.77
CA TYR A 43 0.40 3.23 -7.62
C TYR A 43 1.13 4.33 -8.40
N LYS A 44 1.99 5.09 -7.71
CA LYS A 44 2.90 6.07 -8.31
C LYS A 44 4.35 5.71 -8.00
N PRO A 45 4.99 4.84 -8.80
CA PRO A 45 6.40 4.52 -8.65
C PRO A 45 7.28 5.76 -8.82
N LEU A 46 8.11 6.04 -7.82
CA LEU A 46 9.18 7.02 -7.90
C LEU A 46 10.46 6.28 -8.30
N ARG A 47 10.76 6.27 -9.61
CA ARG A 47 11.99 5.66 -10.11
C ARG A 47 13.19 6.40 -9.53
N SER A 48 13.98 5.72 -8.72
CA SER A 48 15.34 6.17 -8.41
C SER A 48 16.19 5.96 -9.66
N ASN A 49 16.96 6.98 -10.06
CA ASN A 49 17.98 6.79 -11.08
C ASN A 49 18.92 5.69 -10.60
N PRO A 50 19.21 4.65 -11.40
CA PRO A 50 20.18 3.64 -11.00
C PRO A 50 21.53 4.32 -10.77
N MET A 51 22.01 4.32 -9.53
CA MET A 51 23.36 4.81 -9.23
C MET A 51 24.36 3.84 -9.85
N ARG A 52 25.10 4.29 -10.86
CA ARG A 52 26.28 3.58 -11.36
C ARG A 52 27.37 3.67 -10.29
N SER A 53 27.69 2.54 -9.65
CA SER A 53 28.91 2.40 -8.85
C SER A 53 29.87 1.47 -9.63
N GLY A 54 30.80 2.07 -10.37
CA GLY A 54 31.74 1.32 -11.22
C GLY A 54 31.05 0.47 -12.31
N ALA A 55 31.46 -0.80 -12.44
CA ALA A 55 31.00 -1.73 -13.48
C ALA A 55 29.78 -2.59 -13.08
N GLN A 56 29.15 -2.36 -11.93
CA GLN A 56 28.02 -3.16 -11.43
C GLN A 56 26.75 -2.33 -11.24
N PHE A 57 25.63 -2.84 -11.74
CA PHE A 57 24.30 -2.30 -11.46
C PHE A 57 23.86 -2.74 -10.05
N ILE A 58 23.82 -1.82 -9.09
CA ILE A 58 23.21 -2.05 -7.79
C ILE A 58 21.71 -1.75 -7.93
N TYR A 59 20.88 -2.79 -8.00
CA TYR A 59 19.43 -2.64 -8.01
C TYR A 59 18.96 -2.26 -6.60
N GLN A 60 18.72 -0.97 -6.40
CA GLN A 60 18.13 -0.44 -5.16
C GLN A 60 16.62 -0.60 -5.20
N ARG A 61 15.99 -0.74 -4.02
CA ARG A 61 14.54 -0.65 -3.91
C ARG A 61 14.08 0.74 -4.35
N ALA A 62 13.03 0.80 -5.16
CA ALA A 62 12.44 2.04 -5.62
C ALA A 62 11.40 2.53 -4.61
N ARG A 63 11.16 3.85 -4.58
CA ARG A 63 10.09 4.40 -3.74
C ARG A 63 8.75 4.28 -4.47
N LEU A 64 7.67 4.12 -3.72
CA LEU A 64 6.32 4.05 -4.22
C LEU A 64 5.44 5.00 -3.41
N ASN A 65 4.78 5.93 -4.10
CA ASN A 65 3.67 6.67 -3.51
C ASN A 65 2.40 5.85 -3.72
N LEU A 66 1.76 5.47 -2.63
CA LEU A 66 0.55 4.65 -2.62
C LEU A 66 -0.64 5.48 -2.15
N THR A 67 -1.70 5.50 -2.95
CA THR A 67 -2.97 6.10 -2.56
C THR A 67 -4.07 5.04 -2.61
N LEU A 68 -4.80 4.88 -1.50
CA LEU A 68 -6.03 4.11 -1.44
C LEU A 68 -7.22 5.07 -1.53
N TYR A 69 -8.12 4.82 -2.48
CA TYR A 69 -9.35 5.57 -2.63
C TYR A 69 -10.52 4.74 -2.12
N PHE A 70 -11.43 5.37 -1.40
CA PHE A 70 -12.66 4.73 -0.90
C PHE A 70 -13.87 5.61 -1.19
N PRO A 71 -15.09 5.04 -1.32
CA PRO A 71 -16.30 5.82 -1.33
C PRO A 71 -16.35 6.77 -0.13
N GLU A 72 -16.85 7.98 -0.31
CA GLU A 72 -16.81 9.03 0.72
C GLU A 72 -17.38 8.57 2.08
N LYS A 73 -18.46 7.78 2.07
CA LYS A 73 -19.05 7.22 3.29
C LYS A 73 -18.07 6.33 4.07
N VAL A 74 -17.27 5.52 3.37
CA VAL A 74 -16.24 4.65 3.96
C VAL A 74 -15.06 5.49 4.43
N PHE A 75 -14.61 6.45 3.61
CA PHE A 75 -13.54 7.36 3.99
C PHE A 75 -13.86 8.13 5.27
N ASN A 76 -15.09 8.61 5.43
CA ASN A 76 -15.53 9.30 6.65
C ASN A 76 -15.46 8.38 7.87
N ARG A 77 -15.83 7.10 7.74
CA ARG A 77 -15.63 6.10 8.81
C ARG A 77 -14.17 5.89 9.15
N PHE A 78 -13.28 5.90 8.15
CA PHE A 78 -11.84 5.82 8.41
C PHE A 78 -11.38 7.05 9.19
N MET A 79 -11.82 8.25 8.81
CA MET A 79 -11.44 9.49 9.51
C MET A 79 -11.93 9.56 10.96
N GLU A 80 -13.07 8.94 11.28
CA GLU A 80 -13.58 8.85 12.66
C GLU A 80 -12.75 7.91 13.54
N TRP A 81 -12.19 6.85 12.95
CA TRP A 81 -11.51 5.77 13.69
C TRP A 81 -9.98 5.84 13.65
N MET A 82 -9.41 6.38 12.57
CA MET A 82 -7.96 6.40 12.33
C MET A 82 -7.28 7.56 13.07
N ASP A 83 -6.30 7.22 13.89
CA ASP A 83 -5.29 8.15 14.40
C ASP A 83 -3.95 7.95 13.66
N SER A 84 -2.95 8.76 14.01
CA SER A 84 -1.63 8.68 13.38
C SER A 84 -0.95 7.33 13.54
N GLU A 85 -1.17 6.63 14.67
CA GLU A 85 -0.58 5.32 14.91
C GLU A 85 -1.22 4.26 14.00
N LYS A 86 -2.55 4.27 13.91
CA LYS A 86 -3.30 3.37 13.02
C LYS A 86 -2.96 3.61 11.55
N VAL A 87 -2.72 4.85 11.13
CA VAL A 87 -2.25 5.15 9.77
C VAL A 87 -0.90 4.48 9.49
N GLU A 88 0.04 4.54 10.42
CA GLU A 88 1.35 3.88 10.26
C GLU A 88 1.25 2.35 10.28
N VAL A 89 0.37 1.79 11.11
CA VAL A 89 0.07 0.34 11.09
C VAL A 89 -0.49 -0.07 9.73
N LEU A 90 -1.48 0.65 9.21
CA LEU A 90 -2.07 0.34 7.90
C LEU A 90 -1.04 0.48 6.77
N LYS A 91 -0.16 1.49 6.83
CA LYS A 91 0.97 1.64 5.89
C LYS A 91 1.91 0.44 5.96
N ALA A 92 2.25 -0.03 7.16
CA ALA A 92 3.09 -1.20 7.35
C ALA A 92 2.43 -2.48 6.81
N VAL A 93 1.11 -2.63 7.01
CA VAL A 93 0.34 -3.72 6.42
C VAL A 93 0.37 -3.65 4.90
N ALA A 94 0.08 -2.49 4.31
CA ALA A 94 0.16 -2.28 2.87
C ALA A 94 1.55 -2.66 2.33
N GLN A 95 2.63 -2.27 3.03
CA GLN A 95 4.00 -2.64 2.65
C GLN A 95 4.22 -4.15 2.71
N SER A 96 3.69 -4.82 3.74
CA SER A 96 3.81 -6.26 3.92
C SER A 96 3.03 -7.08 2.90
N SER A 97 1.94 -6.51 2.36
CA SER A 97 1.12 -7.08 1.31
C SER A 97 1.76 -7.00 -0.08
N LEU A 98 2.82 -6.21 -0.26
CA LEU A 98 3.62 -6.24 -1.48
C LEU A 98 4.54 -7.46 -1.49
N SER A 99 4.74 -8.06 -2.66
CA SER A 99 5.74 -9.12 -2.81
C SER A 99 7.12 -8.63 -2.37
N LYS A 100 7.84 -9.44 -1.60
CA LYS A 100 9.25 -9.17 -1.22
C LYS A 100 10.16 -8.96 -2.44
N ARG A 101 9.74 -9.44 -3.63
CA ARG A 101 10.43 -9.26 -4.91
C ARG A 101 10.00 -8.02 -5.69
N SER A 102 8.90 -7.36 -5.32
CA SER A 102 8.43 -6.14 -6.01
C SER A 102 9.49 -5.04 -6.04
N GLY A 103 10.42 -5.02 -5.08
CA GLY A 103 11.49 -4.03 -5.04
C GLY A 103 11.00 -2.61 -4.77
N TYR A 104 9.77 -2.43 -4.30
CA TYR A 104 9.23 -1.14 -3.89
C TYR A 104 9.21 -1.00 -2.36
N ASP A 105 9.48 0.22 -1.90
CA ASP A 105 9.21 0.71 -0.55
C ASP A 105 8.17 1.82 -0.61
N ILE A 106 7.08 1.66 0.14
CA ILE A 106 6.03 2.68 0.28
C ILE A 106 6.64 3.87 1.00
N TYR A 107 6.76 4.97 0.27
CA TYR A 107 7.33 6.21 0.76
C TYR A 107 6.21 7.10 1.32
N GLU A 108 5.32 7.56 0.45
CA GLU A 108 4.07 8.22 0.84
C GLU A 108 2.93 7.21 0.84
N PHE A 109 2.08 7.31 1.87
CA PHE A 109 0.84 6.54 2.00
C PHE A 109 -0.30 7.50 2.25
N LYS A 110 -1.32 7.46 1.40
CA LYS A 110 -2.48 8.35 1.45
C LYS A 110 -3.76 7.53 1.36
N ILE A 111 -4.79 8.02 2.03
CA ILE A 111 -6.16 7.52 1.92
C ILE A 111 -7.02 8.70 1.50
N HIS A 112 -7.85 8.52 0.48
CA HIS A 112 -8.70 9.57 -0.07
C HIS A 112 -10.15 9.09 -0.21
N GLY A 113 -11.09 9.99 0.08
CA GLY A 113 -12.49 9.81 -0.31
C GLY A 113 -12.70 10.17 -1.78
N ILE A 114 -13.52 9.39 -2.48
CA ILE A 114 -14.06 9.73 -3.79
C ILE A 114 -15.58 9.82 -3.73
N ILE A 115 -16.12 10.84 -4.38
CA ILE A 115 -17.56 10.95 -4.63
C ILE A 115 -17.87 9.93 -5.72
N GLN A 116 -18.76 8.98 -5.42
CA GLN A 116 -19.35 8.12 -6.44
C GLN A 116 -20.62 8.84 -6.92
N ASP A 117 -20.70 9.13 -8.22
CA ASP A 117 -21.91 9.65 -8.87
C ASP A 117 -23.06 8.63 -8.83
#